data_AF-T1CM42-F1
#
_entry.id   AF-T1CM42-F1
#
_cell.length_a   1.000
_cell.length_b   1.000
_cell.length_c   1.000
_cell.angle_alpha   90.00
_cell.angle_beta   90.00
_cell.angle_gamma   90.00
#
_symmetry.space_group_name_H-M   'P 1'
#
loop_
_entity.id
_entity.type
_entity.pdbx_description
1 polymer ?
#
loop_
_entity_poly.entity_id
_entity_poly.type
_entity_poly.pdbx_seq_one_letter_code
_entity_poly.pdbx_strand_id
1 'polypeptide(L)' 'VITADHGCDPTFAGTDHTREYVPVLTFGPLFDPGSIGRRASFADIGQSLAGHLGVPPLANGESFL' A
#
# COMPACT_ATOMS: atom_id res chain seq x y z
N VAL A 1 -3.70 3.62 7.73
CA VAL A 1 -2.76 3.29 6.65
C VAL A 1 -2.27 4.59 6.06
N ILE A 2 -0.95 4.77 5.91
CA ILE A 2 -0.34 5.89 5.21
C ILE A 2 0.42 5.32 4.02
N THR A 3 0.23 5.89 2.84
CA THR A 3 0.90 5.48 1.60
C THR A 3 0.95 6.64 0.59
N ALA A 4 1.52 6.38 -0.59
CA ALA A 4 1.43 7.22 -1.78
C ALA A 4 0.95 6.36 -2.96
N ASP A 5 0.69 6.98 -4.11
CA ASP A 5 0.25 6.31 -5.34
C ASP A 5 1.32 6.34 -6.46
N HIS A 6 2.26 7.28 -6.39
CA HIS A 6 3.40 7.35 -7.31
C HIS A 6 4.56 8.15 -6.69
N GLY A 7 5.67 8.23 -7.43
CA GLY A 7 6.77 9.15 -7.17
C GLY A 7 6.59 10.48 -7.91
N CYS A 8 7.28 11.52 -7.44
CA CYS A 8 7.41 12.79 -8.14
C CYS A 8 8.72 13.45 -7.67
N ASP A 9 9.83 12.87 -8.11
CA ASP A 9 11.17 13.30 -7.68
C ASP A 9 11.45 14.74 -8.18
N PRO A 10 11.62 15.72 -7.27
CA PRO A 10 11.83 17.13 -7.63
C PRO A 10 13.19 17.40 -8.28
N THR A 11 14.08 16.40 -8.31
CA THR A 11 15.38 16.46 -8.99
C THR A 11 15.35 15.78 -10.36
N PHE A 12 14.25 15.09 -10.71
CA PHE A 12 14.09 14.44 -12.01
C PHE A 12 13.82 15.47 -13.12
N ALA A 13 14.37 15.22 -14.30
CA ALA A 13 14.19 16.13 -15.43
C ALA A 13 12.75 16.08 -15.98
N GLY A 14 12.20 17.25 -16.31
CA GLY A 14 10.83 17.38 -16.83
C GLY A 14 9.83 17.75 -15.74
N THR A 15 8.55 17.46 -15.98
CA THR A 15 7.45 17.81 -15.07
C THR A 15 6.44 16.67 -14.89
N ASP A 16 6.79 15.46 -15.33
CA ASP A 16 5.94 14.26 -15.19
C ASP A 16 6.33 13.47 -13.94
N HIS A 17 5.47 12.54 -13.53
CA HIS A 17 5.71 11.66 -12.39
C HIS A 17 6.85 10.66 -12.63
N THR A 18 7.39 10.13 -11.54
CA THR A 18 8.40 9.07 -11.54
C THR A 18 7.82 7.73 -11.10
N ARG A 19 8.34 6.64 -11.69
CA ARG A 19 7.91 5.27 -11.35
C ARG A 19 8.69 4.76 -10.14
N GLU A 20 8.15 5.01 -8.96
CA GLU A 20 8.78 4.64 -7.69
C GLU A 20 7.96 3.61 -6.90
N TYR A 21 8.61 2.88 -6.00
CA TYR A 21 7.91 2.16 -4.94
C TYR A 21 7.37 3.17 -3.93
N VAL A 22 6.16 2.95 -3.42
CA VAL A 22 5.53 3.80 -2.41
C VAL A 22 5.69 3.20 -1.02
N PRO A 23 5.84 4.01 0.04
CA PRO A 23 5.85 3.49 1.40
C PRO A 23 4.46 2.98 1.79
N VAL A 24 4.39 1.98 2.67
CA VAL A 24 3.15 1.55 3.32
C VAL A 24 3.40 1.46 4.81
N LEU A 25 2.75 2.34 5.57
CA LEU A 25 2.78 2.32 7.03
C LEU A 25 1.37 1.97 7.54
N THR A 26 1.30 0.92 8.35
CA THR A 26 0.08 0.49 9.02
C THR A 26 0.28 0.54 10.52
N PHE A 27 -0.82 0.79 11.25
CA PHE A 27 -0.81 0.90 12.70
C PHE A 27 -2.17 0.43 13.21
N GLY A 28 -2.17 -0.40 14.24
CA GLY A 28 -3.38 -0.90 14.87
C GLY A 28 -3.11 -2.18 15.67
N PRO A 29 -4.07 -2.64 16.47
CA PRO A 29 -3.92 -3.79 17.37
C PRO A 29 -3.81 -5.14 16.64
N LEU A 30 -4.09 -5.17 15.34
CA LEU A 30 -4.03 -6.38 14.51
C LEU A 30 -2.63 -6.63 13.92
N PHE A 31 -1.67 -5.73 14.17
CA PHE A 31 -0.32 -5.82 13.60
C PHE A 31 0.72 -6.12 14.66
N ASP A 32 1.59 -7.09 14.37
CA ASP A 32 2.85 -7.23 15.08
C ASP A 32 3.82 -6.09 14.70
N PRO A 33 4.62 -5.58 15.64
CA PRO A 33 5.65 -4.61 15.32
C PRO A 33 6.67 -5.18 14.33
N GLY A 34 6.88 -4.51 13.20
CA GLY A 34 7.89 -4.91 12.23
C GLY A 34 7.55 -4.58 10.79
N SER A 35 8.26 -5.23 9.88
CA SER A 35 8.04 -5.09 8.44
C SER A 35 6.91 -6.01 7.98
N ILE A 36 5.96 -5.46 7.23
CA ILE A 36 4.92 -6.23 6.51
C ILE A 36 5.41 -6.79 5.16
N GLY A 37 6.72 -6.68 4.89
CA GLY A 37 7.35 -7.08 3.64
C GLY A 37 7.02 -6.16 2.46
N ARG A 38 7.54 -6.51 1.27
CA ARG A 38 7.20 -5.82 0.03
C ARG A 38 5.81 -6.26 -0.44
N ARG A 39 4.98 -5.30 -0.84
CA ARG A 39 3.68 -5.58 -1.47
C ARG A 39 3.82 -5.76 -2.98
N ALA A 40 3.03 -6.67 -3.55
CA ALA A 40 3.07 -6.95 -4.99
C ALA A 40 2.24 -5.93 -5.78
N SER A 41 1.22 -5.35 -5.15
CA SER A 41 0.30 -4.40 -5.76
C SER A 41 -0.24 -3.40 -4.73
N PHE A 42 -0.67 -2.22 -5.19
CA PHE A 42 -1.43 -1.29 -4.35
C PHE A 42 -2.77 -1.89 -3.92
N ALA A 43 -3.29 -2.84 -4.70
CA ALA A 43 -4.52 -3.55 -4.40
C ALA A 43 -4.46 -4.31 -3.06
N ASP A 44 -3.27 -4.68 -2.57
CA ASP A 44 -3.08 -5.34 -1.28
C ASP A 44 -3.61 -4.50 -0.11
N ILE A 45 -3.53 -3.17 -0.21
CA ILE A 45 -4.11 -2.25 0.79
C ILE A 45 -5.63 -2.39 0.79
N GLY A 46 -6.25 -2.36 -0.39
CA GLY A 46 -7.70 -2.54 -0.53
C GLY A 46 -8.16 -3.90 -0.03
N GLN A 47 -7.45 -4.97 -0.39
CA GLN A 47 -7.78 -6.33 0.03
C GLN A 47 -7.68 -6.48 1.56
N SER A 48 -6.68 -5.87 2.18
CA SER A 48 -6.54 -5.84 3.64
C SER A 48 -7.70 -5.07 4.30
N LEU A 49 -8.06 -3.90 3.76
CA LEU A 49 -9.19 -3.12 4.29
C LEU A 49 -10.54 -3.84 4.12
N ALA A 50 -10.73 -4.58 3.03
CA ALA A 50 -11.92 -5.39 2.82
C ALA A 50 -12.07 -6.45 3.93
N GLY A 51 -10.98 -7.15 4.26
CA GLY A 51 -10.93 -8.08 5.39
C GLY A 51 -11.20 -7.41 6.73
N HIS A 52 -10.58 -6.24 6.98
CA HIS A 52 -10.79 -5.49 8.22
C HIS A 52 -12.24 -5.05 8.45
N LEU A 53 -12.92 -4.61 7.39
CA LEU A 53 -14.29 -4.08 7.45
C LEU A 53 -15.36 -5.17 7.31
N GLY A 54 -14.98 -6.41 7.04
CA GLY A 54 -15.92 -7.52 6.84
C GLY A 54 -16.77 -7.40 5.57
N VAL A 55 -16.25 -6.75 4.53
CA VAL A 55 -16.91 -6.64 3.21
C VAL A 55 -16.39 -7.72 2.26
N PRO A 56 -17.11 -8.04 1.16
CA PRO A 56 -16.66 -9.07 0.22
C PRO A 56 -15.25 -8.81 -0.34
N PRO A 57 -14.48 -9.88 -0.67
CA PRO A 57 -13.15 -9.75 -1.27
C PRO A 57 -13.15 -8.94 -2.57
N LEU A 58 -12.03 -8.26 -2.86
CA LEU A 58 -11.82 -7.55 -4.11
C LEU A 58 -11.32 -8.52 -5.18
N ALA A 59 -11.39 -8.08 -6.45
CA ALA A 59 -10.89 -8.89 -7.57
C ALA A 59 -9.35 -9.00 -7.60
N ASN A 60 -8.63 -8.11 -6.90
CA ASN A 60 -7.17 -8.03 -6.92
C ASN A 60 -6.62 -7.72 -5.52
N GLY A 61 -5.39 -8.15 -5.30
CA GLY A 61 -4.61 -7.87 -4.08
C GLY A 61 -4.58 -9.05 -3.12
N GLU A 62 -3.58 -9.07 -2.26
CA GLU A 62 -3.42 -10.03 -1.17
C GLU A 62 -3.46 -9.30 0.18
N SER A 63 -4.26 -9.81 1.12
CA SER A 63 -4.32 -9.26 2.48
C SER A 63 -2.97 -9.41 3.17
N PHE A 64 -2.63 -8.42 4.00
CA PHE A 64 -1.51 -8.47 4.95
C PHE A 64 -1.94 -8.30 6.41
N LEU A 65 -3.26 -8.34 6.64
CA LEU A 65 -3.87 -8.62 7.94
C LEU A 65 -4.02 -10.12 8.12
#